data_AF-A0AAN9IDG6-F1
#
_entry.id   AF-A0AAN9IDG6-F1
#
_cell.length_a   1.000
_cell.length_b   1.000
_cell.length_c   1.000
_cell.angle_alpha   90.00
_cell.angle_beta   90.00
_cell.angle_gamma   90.00
#
_symmetry.space_group_name_H-M   'P 1'
#
loop_
_entity.id
_entity.type
_entity.pdbx_description
1 polymer ?
#
loop_
_entity_poly.entity_id
_entity_poly.type
_entity_poly.pdbx_seq_one_letter_code
_entity_poly.pdbx_strand_id
1 'polypeptide(L)'
;MNYMHIMYKICPYWKLAYIHANAVIAEAMANESKIHIIDFQIAQGTQWHLLMEALARRPGGPPSIRITGVDDSQSFHTRNGGLKIVVIVNDNGIIQGEQQTKVKLQY
;
A
#
# COMPACT_ATOMS: atom_id res chain seq x y z
N MET A 1 2.43 -20.52 -24.68
CA MET A 1 3.06 -19.61 -23.70
C MET A 1 2.33 -18.27 -23.79
N ASN A 2 1.72 -17.78 -22.70
CA ASN A 2 0.85 -16.59 -22.73
C ASN A 2 1.69 -15.30 -22.79
N TYR A 3 1.33 -14.36 -23.68
CA TYR A 3 1.92 -13.03 -23.82
C TYR A 3 2.06 -12.25 -22.51
N MET A 4 1.07 -12.36 -21.61
CA MET A 4 1.13 -11.75 -20.27
C MET A 4 2.34 -12.24 -19.48
N HIS A 5 2.61 -13.56 -19.54
CA HIS A 5 3.71 -14.18 -18.78
C HIS A 5 5.09 -13.71 -19.25
N ILE A 6 5.22 -13.41 -20.54
CA ILE A 6 6.44 -12.84 -21.14
C ILE A 6 6.56 -11.35 -20.77
N MET A 7 5.46 -10.60 -20.85
CA MET A 7 5.42 -9.18 -20.49
C MET A 7 5.81 -8.93 -19.03
N TYR A 8 5.34 -9.76 -18.10
CA TYR A 8 5.73 -9.73 -16.68
C TYR A 8 7.23 -9.97 -16.44
N LYS A 9 7.87 -10.79 -17.27
CA LYS A 9 9.31 -11.11 -17.14
C LYS A 9 10.21 -10.06 -17.77
N ILE A 10 9.78 -9.45 -18.87
CA ILE A 10 10.64 -8.58 -19.68
C ILE A 10 10.52 -7.11 -19.24
N CYS A 11 9.33 -6.66 -18.85
CA CYS A 11 9.10 -5.24 -18.59
C CYS A 11 8.66 -5.01 -17.14
N PRO A 12 9.42 -4.25 -16.32
CA PRO A 12 9.03 -3.92 -14.96
C PRO A 12 7.95 -2.81 -14.94
N TYR A 13 6.96 -2.88 -15.83
CA TYR A 13 6.02 -1.81 -16.14
C TYR A 13 5.29 -1.31 -14.89
N TRP A 14 4.78 -2.24 -14.08
CA TRP A 14 4.11 -1.90 -12.81
C TRP A 14 5.05 -1.37 -11.74
N LYS A 15 6.27 -1.92 -11.65
CA LYS A 15 7.25 -1.45 -10.68
C LYS A 15 7.68 0.00 -10.98
N LEU A 16 7.92 0.30 -12.26
CA LEU A 16 8.23 1.66 -12.70
C LEU A 16 7.04 2.60 -12.46
N ALA A 17 5.82 2.19 -12.84
CA ALA A 17 4.62 2.98 -12.61
C ALA A 17 4.43 3.31 -11.11
N TYR A 18 4.60 2.33 -10.22
CA TYR A 18 4.50 2.54 -8.78
C TYR A 18 5.58 3.47 -8.24
N ILE A 19 6.83 3.32 -8.68
CA ILE A 19 7.93 4.20 -8.24
C ILE A 19 7.64 5.64 -8.65
N HIS A 20 7.27 5.88 -9.91
CA HIS A 20 6.97 7.22 -10.41
C HIS A 20 5.74 7.83 -9.73
N ALA A 21 4.64 7.07 -9.61
CA ALA A 21 3.43 7.54 -8.94
C ALA A 21 3.71 7.89 -7.47
N ASN A 22 4.43 7.03 -6.75
CA ASN A 22 4.77 7.26 -5.36
C ASN A 22 5.70 8.47 -5.17
N ALA A 23 6.64 8.70 -6.09
CA ALA A 23 7.51 9.89 -6.04
C ALA A 23 6.68 11.18 -6.16
N VAL A 24 5.78 11.25 -7.13
CA VAL A 24 4.91 12.42 -7.35
C VAL A 24 3.96 12.64 -6.16
N ILE A 25 3.37 11.57 -5.63
CA ILE A 25 2.49 11.66 -4.45
C ILE A 25 3.28 12.12 -3.21
N ALA A 26 4.49 11.58 -2.99
CA ALA A 26 5.33 11.96 -1.85
C ALA A 26 5.74 13.45 -1.93
N GLU A 27 6.07 13.93 -3.12
CA GLU A 27 6.38 15.34 -3.35
C GLU A 27 5.16 16.23 -3.08
N ALA A 28 4.00 15.89 -3.65
CA ALA A 28 2.78 16.65 -3.45
C ALA A 28 2.34 16.71 -1.98
N MET A 29 2.58 15.64 -1.22
CA MET A 29 2.18 15.52 0.18
C MET A 29 3.30 15.88 1.18
N ALA A 30 4.42 16.45 0.71
CA ALA A 30 5.65 16.58 1.50
C ALA A 30 5.46 17.28 2.86
N ASN A 31 4.51 18.22 2.96
CA ASN A 31 4.26 19.02 4.16
C ASN A 31 2.94 18.67 4.87
N GLU A 32 2.20 17.69 4.37
CA GLU A 32 0.89 17.34 4.91
C GLU A 32 1.01 16.46 6.16
N SER A 33 0.21 16.77 7.17
CA SER A 33 0.16 16.01 8.43
C SER A 33 -0.83 14.83 8.39
N LYS A 34 -1.79 14.87 7.46
CA LYS A 34 -2.81 13.84 7.27
C LYS A 34 -3.01 13.59 5.77
N ILE A 35 -2.98 12.33 5.37
CA ILE A 35 -3.10 11.91 3.97
C ILE A 35 -4.20 10.86 3.86
N HIS A 36 -5.11 11.02 2.91
CA HIS A 36 -6.10 10.00 2.56
C HIS A 36 -5.96 9.59 1.10
N ILE A 37 -5.54 8.35 0.87
CA ILE A 37 -5.38 7.76 -0.46
C ILE A 37 -6.65 6.98 -0.80
N ILE A 38 -7.17 7.18 -2.01
CA ILE A 38 -8.27 6.38 -2.58
C ILE A 38 -7.70 5.65 -3.79
N ASP A 39 -7.61 4.33 -3.70
CA ASP A 39 -7.11 3.46 -4.76
C ASP A 39 -8.27 2.67 -5.37
N PHE A 40 -8.55 2.90 -6.64
CA PHE A 40 -9.65 2.24 -7.35
C PHE A 40 -9.32 0.82 -7.81
N GLN A 41 -8.06 0.37 -7.67
CA GLN A 41 -7.64 -0.99 -8.00
C GLN A 41 -6.52 -1.44 -7.07
N ILE A 42 -6.85 -1.56 -5.78
CA ILE A 42 -5.88 -1.78 -4.69
C ILE A 42 -4.98 -3.00 -4.92
N ALA A 43 -5.46 -4.00 -5.67
CA ALA A 43 -4.76 -5.26 -5.93
C ALA A 43 -4.18 -5.78 -4.60
N GLN A 44 -2.88 -6.07 -4.51
CA GLN A 44 -2.21 -6.52 -3.28
C GLN A 44 -1.75 -5.39 -2.34
N GLY A 45 -1.97 -4.12 -2.69
CA GLY A 45 -1.56 -2.96 -1.89
C GLY A 45 -0.05 -2.74 -1.79
N THR A 46 0.76 -3.46 -2.58
CA THR A 46 2.24 -3.41 -2.52
C THR A 46 2.81 -2.04 -2.90
N GLN A 47 2.13 -1.30 -3.79
CA GLN A 47 2.48 0.08 -4.11
C GLN A 47 2.58 0.94 -2.85
N TRP A 48 1.58 0.87 -1.98
CA TRP A 48 1.44 1.78 -0.84
C TRP A 48 2.44 1.51 0.27
N HIS A 49 2.96 0.29 0.39
CA HIS A 49 4.01 -0.04 1.37
C HIS A 49 5.25 0.83 1.15
N LEU A 50 5.69 0.97 -0.09
CA LEU A 50 6.87 1.78 -0.44
C LEU A 50 6.62 3.28 -0.23
N LEU A 51 5.40 3.76 -0.52
CA LEU A 51 5.05 5.16 -0.27
C LEU A 51 5.04 5.48 1.23
N MET A 52 4.45 4.61 2.05
CA MET A 52 4.41 4.79 3.50
C MET A 52 5.82 4.81 4.10
N GLU A 53 6.71 3.95 3.60
CA GLU A 53 8.12 3.92 4.01
C GLU A 53 8.85 5.24 3.67
N ALA A 54 8.60 5.79 2.49
CA ALA A 54 9.16 7.09 2.09
C ALA A 54 8.62 8.23 2.96
N LEU A 55 7.30 8.26 3.21
CA LEU A 55 6.65 9.29 4.02
C LEU A 55 7.04 9.21 5.50
N ALA A 56 7.33 8.02 6.03
CA ALA A 56 7.79 7.85 7.41
C ALA A 56 9.18 8.45 7.66
N ARG A 57 10.02 8.55 6.63
CA ARG A 57 11.37 9.12 6.71
C ARG A 57 11.43 10.63 6.49
N ARG A 58 10.28 11.28 6.27
CA ARG A 58 10.26 12.72 5.98
C ARG A 58 10.72 13.54 7.19
N PRO A 59 11.36 14.70 6.98
CA PRO A 59 11.60 15.67 8.05
C PRO A 59 10.29 16.08 8.72
N GLY A 60 10.24 16.11 10.05
CA GLY A 60 9.01 16.41 10.81
C GLY A 60 8.16 15.18 11.16
N GLY A 61 8.62 13.97 10.81
CA GLY A 61 8.01 12.72 11.24
C GLY A 61 6.84 12.23 10.37
N PRO A 62 6.37 10.99 10.61
CA PRO A 62 5.37 10.35 9.76
C PRO A 62 4.01 11.08 9.80
N PRO A 63 3.32 11.23 8.65
CA PRO A 63 1.94 11.72 8.63
C PRO A 63 0.96 10.62 9.08
N SER A 64 -0.25 11.03 9.47
CA SER A 64 -1.36 10.08 9.63
C SER A 64 -1.90 9.70 8.26
N ILE A 65 -1.91 8.40 7.93
CA ILE A 65 -2.31 7.90 6.61
C ILE A 65 -3.57 7.04 6.72
N ARG A 66 -4.56 7.32 5.88
CA ARG A 66 -5.70 6.44 5.61
C ARG A 66 -5.65 5.98 4.15
N ILE A 67 -5.93 4.70 3.90
CA ILE A 67 -6.04 4.17 2.53
C ILE A 67 -7.41 3.52 2.39
N THR A 68 -8.14 3.90 1.36
CA THR A 68 -9.39 3.26 0.94
C THR A 68 -9.14 2.58 -0.40
N GLY A 69 -9.21 1.25 -0.42
CA GLY A 69 -9.07 0.46 -1.62
C GLY A 69 -10.42 -0.03 -2.13
N VAL A 70 -10.65 0.12 -3.43
CA VAL A 70 -11.68 -0.62 -4.16
C VAL A 70 -11.03 -1.89 -4.68
N ASP A 71 -11.66 -3.03 -4.39
CA ASP A 71 -11.18 -4.36 -4.72
C ASP A 71 -12.13 -5.03 -5.71
N ASP A 72 -11.62 -5.90 -6.58
CA ASP A 72 -12.50 -6.71 -7.41
C ASP A 72 -13.12 -7.85 -6.59
N SER A 73 -14.24 -8.39 -7.09
CA SER A 73 -14.96 -9.47 -6.40
C SER A 73 -14.07 -10.69 -6.17
N GLN A 74 -13.18 -11.03 -7.11
CA GLN A 74 -12.29 -12.19 -6.99
C GLN A 74 -11.31 -12.04 -5.81
N SER A 75 -10.73 -10.85 -5.69
CA SER A 75 -9.75 -10.47 -4.68
C SER A 75 -10.37 -10.33 -3.30
N PHE A 76 -11.60 -9.81 -3.22
CA PHE A 76 -12.38 -9.78 -1.98
C PHE A 76 -12.65 -11.18 -1.42
N HIS A 77 -13.06 -12.13 -2.30
CA HIS A 77 -13.32 -13.52 -1.92
C HIS A 77 -12.03 -14.25 -1.51
N THR A 78 -10.94 -14.05 -2.25
CA THR A 78 -9.63 -14.66 -1.93
C THR A 78 -9.11 -14.23 -0.56
N ARG A 79 -9.55 -13.07 -0.05
CA ARG A 79 -9.13 -12.49 1.23
C ARG A 79 -10.10 -12.70 2.39
N ASN A 80 -11.24 -13.38 2.19
CA ASN A 80 -12.25 -13.62 3.22
C ASN A 80 -12.64 -12.34 4.01
N GLY A 81 -12.93 -11.23 3.31
CA GLY A 81 -13.45 -10.01 3.95
C GLY A 81 -12.71 -8.70 3.63
N GLY A 82 -11.89 -8.68 2.58
CA GLY A 82 -11.25 -7.47 2.07
C GLY A 82 -9.84 -7.20 2.62
N LEU A 83 -9.19 -6.17 2.07
CA LEU A 83 -7.82 -5.82 2.41
C LEU A 83 -7.77 -4.95 3.67
N LYS A 84 -7.42 -5.53 4.82
CA LYS A 84 -7.15 -4.77 6.05
C LYS A 84 -5.64 -4.60 6.22
N ILE A 85 -5.09 -3.53 5.64
CA ILE A 85 -3.69 -3.15 5.91
C ILE A 85 -3.68 -2.36 7.23
N VAL A 86 -3.14 -2.97 8.29
CA VAL A 86 -2.82 -2.26 9.54
C VAL A 86 -1.33 -1.97 9.52
N VAL A 87 -0.97 -0.69 9.38
CA VAL A 87 0.43 -0.25 9.49
C VAL A 87 0.62 0.42 10.83
N ILE A 88 1.45 -0.21 11.67
CA ILE A 88 1.93 0.40 12.91
C ILE A 88 3.30 0.99 12.61
N VAL A 89 3.39 2.31 12.61
CA VAL A 89 4.65 3.05 12.60
C VAL A 89 5.05 3.27 14.05
N ASN A 90 6.14 2.66 14.50
CA ASN A 90 6.71 2.96 15.81
C ASN A 90 7.59 4.23 15.73
N ASP A 91 7.95 4.80 16.88
CA ASP A 91 8.68 6.07 17.01
C ASP A 91 10.05 6.08 16.30
N ASN A 92 10.53 4.90 15.89
CA ASN A 92 11.78 4.69 15.15
C ASN A 92 11.59 4.60 13.63
N GLY A 93 10.37 4.83 13.12
CA GLY A 93 10.04 4.78 11.70
C GLY A 93 10.01 3.37 11.09
N ILE A 94 9.99 2.32 11.92
CA ILE A 94 9.91 0.94 11.45
C ILE A 94 8.44 0.54 11.27
N ILE A 95 8.12 0.10 10.06
CA ILE A 95 6.82 -0.43 9.68
C ILE A 95 6.78 -1.92 10.03
N GLN A 96 5.99 -2.31 11.03
CA GLN A 96 5.62 -3.71 11.21
C GLN A 96 4.31 -3.97 10.46
N GLY A 97 4.41 -4.57 9.27
CA GLY A 97 3.26 -5.08 8.53
C GLY A 97 3.04 -6.54 8.89
N GLU A 98 2.18 -6.83 9.87
CA GLU A 98 1.61 -8.18 9.97
C GLU A 98 0.36 -8.26 9.07
N GLN A 99 0.36 -9.19 8.12
CA GLN A 99 -0.90 -9.78 7.66
C GLN A 99 -1.47 -10.58 8.84
N GLN A 100 -2.19 -9.93 9.76
CA GLN A 100 -2.87 -10.65 10.83
C GLN A 100 -4.08 -11.39 10.26
N THR A 101 -3.86 -12.63 9.83
CA THR A 101 -4.87 -13.67 9.89
C THR A 101 -4.94 -14.16 11.34
N LYS A 102 -5.61 -13.43 12.22
CA LYS A 102 -6.11 -13.99 13.49
C LYS A 102 -7.52 -13.52 13.76
N VAL A 103 -8.46 -14.40 13.43
CA VAL A 103 -9.73 -14.49 14.14
C VAL A 103 -9.42 -14.63 15.62
N LYS A 104 -9.85 -13.66 16.42
CA LYS A 104 -10.09 -13.89 17.84
C LYS A 104 -11.49 -13.38 18.15
N LEU A 105 -12.45 -14.29 18.01
CA LEU A 105 -13.74 -14.18 18.67
C LEU A 105 -13.46 -14.17 20.17
N GLN A 106 -13.93 -13.15 20.87
CA GLN A 106 -14.27 -13.26 22.28
C GLN A 106 -15.42 -12.28 22.55
N TYR A 107 -16.46 -12.85 23.16
CA TYR A 107 -17.76 -12.26 23.50
C TYR A 107 -17.65 -10.96 24.29
#